data_AF-A0A3M2CLD3-F1
#
_entry.id   AF-A0A3M2CLD3-F1
#
_cell.length_a   1.000
_cell.length_b   1.000
_cell.length_c   1.000
_cell.angle_alpha   90.00
_cell.angle_beta   90.00
_cell.angle_gamma   90.00
#
_symmetry.space_group_name_H-M   'P 1'
#
loop_
_entity.id
_entity.type
_entity.pdbx_description
1 polymer ?
#
loop_
_entity_poly.entity_id
_entity_poly.type
_entity_poly.pdbx_seq_one_letter_code
_entity_poly.pdbx_strand_id
1 'polypeptide(L)'
;MTARRAIATLTLAALAARWASAQPAIDPDAKRAWGEAVGWTNWADAAGGAGAVRRVGAALTGFVWSERAGWIDLGAPGAGVTVGAGGALGGLAWSERGGWINAGTTPTLGEFGARLVGHRLRGFMWSERLGWINLDSDAPGAFVAFVCPADLNGDGAVGGADISAILNAWGGAGPADLSGDGVVNGADISFVLSAWGPC
;
A
#
# COMPACT_ATOMS: atom_id res chain seq x y z
N MET A 1 -8.26 30.01 -48.34
CA MET A 1 -7.79 28.64 -48.04
C MET A 1 -6.47 28.81 -47.31
N THR A 2 -6.22 28.47 -46.05
CA THR A 2 -6.90 27.61 -45.07
C THR A 2 -6.37 28.01 -43.69
N ALA A 3 -7.24 28.52 -42.81
CA ALA A 3 -7.01 28.46 -41.37
C ALA A 3 -7.35 27.04 -40.91
N ARG A 4 -6.45 26.41 -40.12
CA ARG A 4 -6.72 25.35 -39.12
C ARG A 4 -5.43 24.64 -38.73
N ARG A 5 -4.95 24.89 -37.51
CA ARG A 5 -4.44 23.83 -36.62
C ARG A 5 -4.94 24.15 -35.22
N ALA A 6 -6.13 23.64 -34.92
CA ALA A 6 -6.67 23.63 -33.57
C ALA A 6 -5.82 22.68 -32.72
N ILE A 7 -5.31 23.20 -31.61
CA ILE A 7 -4.64 22.44 -30.57
C ILE A 7 -5.71 21.58 -29.91
N ALA A 8 -5.65 20.27 -30.09
CA ALA A 8 -6.48 19.31 -29.37
C ALA A 8 -5.93 19.19 -27.95
N THR A 9 -6.48 19.97 -27.02
CA THR A 9 -6.36 19.76 -25.58
C THR A 9 -6.98 18.41 -25.24
N LEU A 10 -6.16 17.46 -24.80
CA LEU A 10 -6.62 16.18 -24.28
C LEU A 10 -7.30 16.44 -22.92
N THR A 11 -8.61 16.68 -22.93
CA THR A 11 -9.43 16.67 -21.73
C THR A 11 -9.57 15.22 -21.27
N LEU A 12 -8.79 14.83 -20.28
CA LEU A 12 -9.00 13.57 -19.55
C LEU A 12 -10.25 13.73 -18.68
N ALA A 13 -11.42 13.67 -19.30
CA ALA A 13 -12.70 13.72 -18.62
C ALA A 13 -13.00 12.37 -17.96
N ALA A 14 -13.25 12.46 -16.65
CA ALA A 14 -13.81 11.47 -15.76
C ALA A 14 -14.69 10.40 -16.41
N LEU A 15 -14.35 9.12 -16.21
CA LEU A 15 -15.32 8.06 -15.90
C LEU A 15 -14.62 6.83 -15.34
N ALA A 16 -14.26 6.87 -14.04
CA ALA A 16 -13.99 5.65 -13.27
C ALA A 16 -14.27 5.85 -11.77
N ALA A 17 -15.41 6.45 -11.41
CA ALA A 17 -16.01 6.16 -10.11
C ALA A 17 -16.72 4.80 -10.24
N ARG A 18 -15.92 3.73 -10.35
CA ARG A 18 -16.40 2.35 -10.41
C ARG A 18 -15.93 1.72 -9.12
N TRP A 19 -16.85 1.56 -8.17
CA TRP A 19 -16.67 0.79 -6.94
C TRP A 19 -15.31 1.03 -6.28
N ALA A 20 -15.23 2.02 -5.40
CA ALA A 20 -14.26 1.93 -4.33
C ALA A 20 -14.68 0.74 -3.43
N SER A 21 -14.48 -0.49 -3.91
CA SER A 21 -14.20 -1.58 -2.99
C SER A 21 -13.10 -1.06 -2.07
N ALA A 22 -13.23 -1.27 -0.76
CA ALA A 22 -12.23 -0.95 0.25
C ALA A 22 -10.94 -1.73 -0.01
N GLN A 23 -10.25 -1.43 -1.11
CA GLN A 23 -8.97 -2.02 -1.44
C GLN A 23 -7.98 -1.49 -0.42
N PRO A 24 -7.16 -2.36 0.18
CA PRO A 24 -6.14 -1.93 1.11
C PRO A 24 -5.30 -0.83 0.45
N ALA A 25 -5.39 0.35 1.05
CA ALA A 25 -4.65 1.55 0.71
C ALA A 25 -3.39 1.62 1.57
N ILE A 26 -2.32 2.25 1.09
CA ILE A 26 -1.18 2.57 1.95
C ILE A 26 -1.63 3.55 3.04
N ASP A 27 -1.20 3.27 4.26
CA ASP A 27 -1.38 4.14 5.42
C ASP A 27 -0.59 5.45 5.21
N PRO A 28 -1.21 6.62 5.35
CA PRO A 28 -0.55 7.90 5.12
C PRO A 28 0.62 8.19 6.07
N ASP A 29 0.64 7.58 7.25
CA ASP A 29 1.70 7.72 8.27
C ASP A 29 2.79 6.65 8.12
N ALA A 30 2.46 5.52 7.48
CA ALA A 30 3.39 4.43 7.16
C ALA A 30 3.55 4.23 5.64
N LYS A 31 4.05 5.27 4.95
CA LYS A 31 4.10 5.32 3.48
C LYS A 31 5.48 5.36 2.85
N ARG A 32 6.56 5.21 3.63
CA ARG A 32 7.92 5.43 3.10
C ARG A 32 8.83 4.25 3.36
N ALA A 33 9.47 3.78 2.30
CA ALA A 33 10.62 2.88 2.36
C ALA A 33 11.90 3.66 2.01
N TRP A 34 13.06 3.11 2.35
CA TRP A 34 14.35 3.76 2.12
C TRP A 34 15.38 2.81 1.53
N GLY A 35 16.28 3.35 0.71
CA GLY A 35 17.51 2.66 0.32
C GLY A 35 18.62 3.65 -0.05
N GLU A 36 19.87 3.25 0.09
CA GLU A 36 21.04 4.12 -0.09
C GLU A 36 21.09 4.80 -1.47
N ALA A 37 20.69 4.09 -2.53
CA ALA A 37 20.73 4.61 -3.91
C ALA A 37 19.36 5.08 -4.41
N VAL A 38 18.24 4.48 -3.98
CA VAL A 38 16.88 4.97 -4.30
C VAL A 38 16.47 6.18 -3.47
N GLY A 39 17.07 6.41 -2.32
CA GLY A 39 16.66 7.42 -1.35
C GLY A 39 15.31 7.09 -0.69
N TRP A 40 14.61 8.13 -0.23
CA TRP A 40 13.24 7.97 0.26
C TRP A 40 12.28 7.68 -0.87
N THR A 41 11.36 6.75 -0.61
CA THR A 41 10.22 6.45 -1.49
C THR A 41 8.91 6.89 -0.84
N ASN A 42 7.89 7.18 -1.65
CA ASN A 42 6.55 7.53 -1.19
C ASN A 42 5.52 6.66 -1.92
N TRP A 43 4.79 5.85 -1.15
CA TRP A 43 3.87 4.83 -1.64
C TRP A 43 2.39 5.26 -1.65
N ALA A 44 2.06 6.39 -1.00
CA ALA A 44 0.65 6.79 -0.78
C ALA A 44 0.21 8.02 -1.57
N ASP A 45 1.13 8.91 -1.96
CA ASP A 45 0.73 10.26 -2.41
C ASP A 45 0.76 10.44 -3.94
N ALA A 46 1.04 9.39 -4.71
CA ALA A 46 1.12 9.47 -6.18
C ALA A 46 -0.18 10.01 -6.79
N ALA A 47 -0.06 11.01 -7.68
CA ALA A 47 -1.18 11.73 -8.29
C ALA A 47 -2.22 12.25 -7.26
N GLY A 48 -1.77 12.78 -6.12
CA GLY A 48 -2.66 13.26 -5.05
C GLY A 48 -3.42 12.12 -4.35
N GLY A 49 -2.85 10.91 -4.36
CA GLY A 49 -3.43 9.70 -3.77
C GLY A 49 -4.22 8.82 -4.74
N ALA A 50 -4.61 9.33 -5.91
CA ALA A 50 -5.35 8.55 -6.91
C ALA A 50 -4.48 7.49 -7.61
N GLY A 51 -3.17 7.74 -7.69
CA GLY A 51 -2.17 6.81 -8.24
C GLY A 51 -1.44 6.01 -7.16
N ALA A 52 -1.86 6.11 -5.90
CA ALA A 52 -1.22 5.44 -4.77
C ALA A 52 -1.18 3.93 -4.93
N VAL A 53 -0.28 3.30 -4.19
CA VAL A 53 -0.23 1.84 -4.15
C VAL A 53 -1.53 1.29 -3.55
N ARG A 54 -2.07 0.26 -4.22
CA ARG A 54 -3.28 -0.47 -3.83
C ARG A 54 -3.03 -1.96 -3.99
N ARG A 55 -3.66 -2.75 -3.13
CA ARG A 55 -3.70 -4.21 -3.29
C ARG A 55 -5.01 -4.63 -3.98
N VAL A 56 -4.88 -5.21 -5.17
CA VAL A 56 -5.99 -5.72 -5.98
C VAL A 56 -5.89 -7.24 -6.07
N GLY A 57 -6.55 -7.93 -5.13
CA GLY A 57 -6.38 -9.37 -4.96
C GLY A 57 -4.93 -9.70 -4.58
N ALA A 58 -4.23 -10.43 -5.44
CA ALA A 58 -2.81 -10.72 -5.27
C ALA A 58 -1.90 -9.62 -5.82
N ALA A 59 -2.37 -8.74 -6.71
CA ALA A 59 -1.50 -7.74 -7.34
C ALA A 59 -1.32 -6.50 -6.45
N LEU A 60 -0.12 -5.92 -6.47
CA LEU A 60 0.11 -4.54 -6.06
C LEU A 60 0.09 -3.67 -7.32
N THR A 61 -0.77 -2.65 -7.30
CA THR A 61 -0.95 -1.70 -8.41
C THR A 61 -0.62 -0.29 -7.96
N GLY A 62 -0.43 0.62 -8.91
CA GLY A 62 -0.17 2.02 -8.63
C GLY A 62 1.33 2.35 -8.63
N PHE A 63 1.64 3.57 -8.21
CA PHE A 63 2.95 4.16 -8.38
C PHE A 63 3.58 4.56 -7.05
N VAL A 64 4.88 4.36 -6.97
CA VAL A 64 5.74 4.84 -5.89
C VAL A 64 6.63 5.96 -6.46
N TRP A 65 6.74 7.07 -5.73
CA TRP A 65 7.65 8.16 -6.10
C TRP A 65 8.97 8.05 -5.36
N SER A 66 10.08 8.32 -6.05
CA SER A 66 11.37 8.66 -5.45
C SER A 66 12.03 9.77 -6.25
N GLU A 67 12.70 10.70 -5.57
CA GLU A 67 13.44 11.78 -6.23
C GLU A 67 14.59 11.26 -7.11
N ARG A 68 15.18 10.12 -6.72
CA ARG A 68 16.35 9.53 -7.39
C ARG A 68 15.95 8.52 -8.47
N ALA A 69 14.87 7.78 -8.25
CA ALA A 69 14.38 6.75 -9.17
C ALA A 69 13.23 7.23 -10.09
N GLY A 70 12.65 8.40 -9.85
CA GLY A 70 11.45 8.84 -10.53
C GLY A 70 10.24 7.99 -10.15
N TRP A 71 9.30 7.82 -11.08
CA TRP A 71 8.16 6.94 -10.89
C TRP A 71 8.57 5.49 -10.95
N ILE A 72 8.03 4.71 -10.01
CA ILE A 72 8.15 3.27 -9.92
C ILE A 72 6.74 2.69 -10.06
N ASP A 73 6.49 1.94 -11.12
CA ASP A 73 5.23 1.24 -11.38
C ASP A 73 5.28 -0.17 -10.80
N LEU A 74 4.42 -0.47 -9.82
CA LEU A 74 4.28 -1.80 -9.25
C LEU A 74 3.42 -2.72 -10.12
N GLY A 75 2.57 -2.16 -10.98
CA GLY A 75 1.65 -2.89 -11.87
C GLY A 75 2.19 -3.11 -13.28
N ALA A 76 3.52 -3.07 -13.47
CA ALA A 76 4.17 -3.16 -14.77
C ALA A 76 3.59 -4.33 -15.62
N PRO A 77 3.09 -4.09 -16.86
CA PRO A 77 2.41 -5.11 -17.65
C PRO A 77 3.23 -6.39 -17.84
N GLY A 78 2.66 -7.53 -17.44
CA GLY A 78 3.28 -8.86 -17.58
C GLY A 78 4.38 -9.18 -16.57
N ALA A 79 4.74 -8.25 -15.68
CA ALA A 79 5.80 -8.45 -14.70
C ALA A 79 5.45 -7.99 -13.28
N GLY A 80 4.35 -7.26 -13.08
CA GLY A 80 4.00 -6.54 -11.86
C GLY A 80 4.12 -7.32 -10.55
N VAL A 81 4.25 -6.57 -9.46
CA VAL A 81 4.46 -7.07 -8.11
C VAL A 81 3.20 -7.77 -7.60
N THR A 82 3.38 -8.97 -7.03
CA THR A 82 2.30 -9.77 -6.47
C THR A 82 2.60 -10.23 -5.06
N VAL A 83 1.57 -10.39 -4.23
CA VAL A 83 1.60 -11.03 -2.92
C VAL A 83 1.18 -12.50 -3.09
N GLY A 84 2.14 -13.40 -2.90
CA GLY A 84 1.93 -14.85 -2.95
C GLY A 84 1.28 -15.41 -1.68
N ALA A 85 1.01 -16.72 -1.68
CA ALA A 85 0.57 -17.44 -0.50
C ALA A 85 1.60 -17.31 0.63
N GLY A 86 1.15 -17.00 1.85
CA GLY A 86 2.03 -16.72 2.99
C GLY A 86 2.66 -15.33 2.98
N GLY A 87 2.30 -14.45 2.04
CA GLY A 87 2.68 -13.04 2.04
C GLY A 87 3.96 -12.71 1.26
N ALA A 88 4.74 -13.70 0.79
CA ALA A 88 5.95 -13.43 0.00
C ALA A 88 5.64 -12.56 -1.23
N LEU A 89 6.42 -11.50 -1.44
CA LEU A 89 6.30 -10.72 -2.67
C LEU A 89 6.99 -11.47 -3.82
N GLY A 90 6.49 -11.22 -5.03
CA GLY A 90 7.01 -11.74 -6.29
C GLY A 90 6.89 -10.70 -7.39
N GLY A 91 7.46 -11.00 -8.56
CA GLY A 91 7.42 -10.11 -9.72
C GLY A 91 8.43 -8.96 -9.65
N LEU A 92 8.23 -8.01 -10.56
CA LEU A 92 9.10 -6.88 -10.84
C LEU A 92 8.29 -5.59 -10.89
N ALA A 93 8.84 -4.54 -10.29
CA ALA A 93 8.41 -3.17 -10.52
C ALA A 93 9.31 -2.50 -11.56
N TRP A 94 8.78 -1.51 -12.26
CA TRP A 94 9.54 -0.74 -13.26
C TRP A 94 9.78 0.69 -12.79
N SER A 95 11.04 1.12 -12.77
CA SER A 95 11.44 2.50 -12.51
C SER A 95 11.90 3.19 -13.80
N GLU A 96 11.42 4.40 -14.05
CA GLU A 96 11.82 5.19 -15.23
C GLU A 96 13.32 5.54 -15.25
N ARG A 97 13.94 5.69 -14.08
CA ARG A 97 15.38 6.02 -13.95
C ARG A 97 16.22 4.85 -13.44
N GLY A 98 15.61 3.93 -12.69
CA GLY A 98 16.27 2.79 -12.07
C GLY A 98 16.17 1.46 -12.81
N GLY A 99 15.28 1.34 -13.79
CA GLY A 99 15.00 0.07 -14.47
C GLY A 99 14.22 -0.90 -13.59
N TRP A 100 14.43 -2.20 -13.80
CA TRP A 100 13.71 -3.24 -13.07
C TRP A 100 14.11 -3.30 -11.59
N ILE A 101 13.11 -3.51 -10.74
CA ILE A 101 13.24 -3.74 -9.30
C ILE A 101 12.58 -5.08 -8.97
N ASN A 102 13.36 -6.04 -8.49
CA ASN A 102 12.92 -7.36 -8.05
C ASN A 102 12.27 -7.32 -6.67
N ALA A 103 10.99 -7.69 -6.62
CA ALA A 103 10.24 -7.90 -5.39
C ALA A 103 10.27 -9.36 -4.91
N GLY A 104 10.62 -10.31 -5.77
CA GLY A 104 10.69 -11.74 -5.49
C GLY A 104 11.95 -12.18 -4.76
N THR A 105 12.29 -11.55 -3.63
CA THR A 105 13.56 -11.79 -2.93
C THR A 105 13.46 -12.83 -1.79
N THR A 106 12.26 -13.19 -1.34
CA THR A 106 12.03 -14.21 -0.28
C THR A 106 12.70 -15.56 -0.55
N PRO A 107 12.68 -16.12 -1.78
CA PRO A 107 13.36 -17.39 -2.05
C PRO A 107 14.88 -17.36 -1.77
N THR A 108 15.51 -16.18 -1.89
CA THR A 108 16.95 -16.00 -1.70
C THR A 108 17.29 -15.56 -0.27
N LEU A 109 16.47 -14.71 0.32
CA LEU A 109 16.76 -14.03 1.58
C LEU A 109 15.99 -14.59 2.79
N GLY A 110 15.07 -15.52 2.58
CA GLY A 110 14.19 -16.02 3.64
C GLY A 110 13.39 -14.89 4.27
N GLU A 111 13.45 -14.78 5.60
CA GLU A 111 12.77 -13.73 6.37
C GLU A 111 13.26 -12.30 6.05
N PHE A 112 14.42 -12.11 5.43
CA PHE A 112 14.83 -10.78 4.99
C PHE A 112 14.26 -10.41 3.61
N GLY A 113 13.62 -11.35 2.91
CA GLY A 113 12.99 -11.07 1.63
C GLY A 113 11.72 -10.25 1.75
N ALA A 114 11.40 -9.56 0.66
CA ALA A 114 10.23 -8.71 0.52
C ALA A 114 8.95 -9.54 0.69
N ARG A 115 8.10 -9.16 1.65
CA ARG A 115 6.86 -9.88 1.98
C ARG A 115 5.86 -8.96 2.65
N LEU A 116 4.59 -9.32 2.63
CA LEU A 116 3.53 -8.71 3.42
C LEU A 116 3.27 -9.55 4.67
N VAL A 117 3.43 -8.96 5.86
CA VAL A 117 3.08 -9.59 7.15
C VAL A 117 1.99 -8.75 7.80
N GLY A 118 0.79 -9.34 7.92
CA GLY A 118 -0.39 -8.56 8.30
C GLY A 118 -0.64 -7.46 7.27
N HIS A 119 -0.53 -6.21 7.71
CA HIS A 119 -0.69 -5.04 6.86
C HIS A 119 0.64 -4.39 6.44
N ARG A 120 1.77 -4.76 7.04
CA ARG A 120 3.05 -4.08 6.82
C ARG A 120 3.97 -4.88 5.90
N LEU A 121 4.50 -4.19 4.89
CA LEU A 121 5.51 -4.70 3.97
C LEU A 121 6.85 -4.78 4.71
N ARG A 122 7.49 -5.94 4.60
CA ARG A 122 8.73 -6.32 5.29
C ARG A 122 9.82 -6.68 4.29
N GLY A 123 11.07 -6.58 4.73
CA GLY A 123 12.24 -7.06 3.98
C GLY A 123 12.65 -6.17 2.81
N PHE A 124 13.43 -6.73 1.90
CA PHE A 124 14.16 -5.94 0.90
C PHE A 124 13.75 -6.25 -0.55
N MET A 125 13.53 -5.20 -1.34
CA MET A 125 13.51 -5.28 -2.81
C MET A 125 14.90 -4.95 -3.36
N TRP A 126 15.20 -5.38 -4.58
CA TRP A 126 16.52 -5.18 -5.18
C TRP A 126 16.46 -4.64 -6.60
N SER A 127 17.38 -3.73 -6.92
CA SER A 127 17.61 -3.26 -8.30
C SER A 127 19.09 -3.19 -8.59
N GLU A 128 19.48 -3.53 -9.82
CA GLU A 128 20.86 -3.41 -10.29
C GLU A 128 21.41 -1.98 -10.18
N ARG A 129 20.57 -0.97 -10.40
CA ARG A 129 20.99 0.44 -10.41
C ARG A 129 20.69 1.17 -9.11
N LEU A 130 19.65 0.76 -8.40
CA LEU A 130 19.19 1.43 -7.16
C LEU A 130 19.58 0.68 -5.88
N GLY A 131 20.21 -0.48 -6.00
CA GLY A 131 20.62 -1.30 -4.86
C GLY A 131 19.44 -1.87 -4.08
N TRP A 132 19.68 -2.09 -2.79
CA TRP A 132 18.67 -2.57 -1.85
C TRP A 132 17.72 -1.47 -1.42
N ILE A 133 16.43 -1.82 -1.38
CA ILE A 133 15.35 -0.96 -0.90
C ILE A 133 14.73 -1.67 0.30
N ASN A 134 14.89 -1.10 1.49
CA ASN A 134 14.30 -1.62 2.71
C ASN A 134 12.85 -1.15 2.85
N LEU A 135 11.90 -2.10 2.81
CA LEU A 135 10.48 -1.84 3.00
C LEU A 135 10.09 -1.69 4.47
N ASP A 136 10.97 -2.12 5.37
CA ASP A 136 10.75 -2.13 6.81
C ASP A 136 12.02 -1.84 7.59
N SER A 137 12.24 -0.57 7.89
CA SER A 137 13.28 -0.20 8.84
C SER A 137 12.67 0.24 10.17
N ASP A 138 13.42 0.03 11.24
CA ASP A 138 13.06 0.47 12.59
C ASP A 138 13.17 2.00 12.76
N ALA A 139 13.63 2.72 11.73
CA ALA A 139 13.65 4.17 11.76
C ALA A 139 12.20 4.72 11.70
N PRO A 140 11.88 5.77 12.49
CA PRO A 140 10.54 6.35 12.48
C PRO A 140 10.08 6.77 11.08
N GLY A 141 8.90 6.28 10.67
CA GLY A 141 8.29 6.60 9.38
C GLY A 141 8.99 5.98 8.17
N ALA A 142 9.86 4.99 8.37
CA ALA A 142 10.65 4.34 7.33
C ALA A 142 10.25 2.88 7.11
N PHE A 143 8.94 2.66 7.12
CA PHE A 143 8.30 1.42 6.73
C PHE A 143 7.05 1.72 5.91
N VAL A 144 6.58 0.70 5.19
CA VAL A 144 5.38 0.79 4.36
C VAL A 144 4.33 -0.17 4.90
N ALA A 145 3.14 0.33 5.19
CA ALA A 145 2.00 -0.48 5.61
C ALA A 145 0.73 -0.10 4.87
N PHE A 146 -0.16 -1.06 4.71
CA PHE A 146 -1.53 -0.83 4.34
C PHE A 146 -2.32 -0.38 5.58
N VAL A 147 -3.36 0.43 5.37
CA VAL A 147 -4.30 0.80 6.42
C VAL A 147 -4.85 -0.47 7.06
N CYS A 148 -4.90 -0.46 8.39
CA CYS A 148 -5.48 -1.49 9.23
C CYS A 148 -6.66 -0.89 10.01
N PRO A 149 -7.88 -0.85 9.42
CA PRO A 149 -8.99 -0.14 10.04
C PRO A 149 -9.41 -0.70 11.41
N ALA A 150 -9.15 -1.98 11.66
CA ALA A 150 -9.54 -2.67 12.88
C ALA A 150 -8.53 -2.48 14.05
N ASP A 151 -7.38 -1.86 13.81
CA ASP A 151 -6.44 -1.42 14.85
C ASP A 151 -6.89 -0.02 15.31
N LEU A 152 -7.81 0.00 16.28
CA LEU A 152 -8.50 1.18 16.75
C LEU A 152 -7.70 1.96 17.79
N ASN A 153 -6.74 1.31 18.45
CA ASN A 153 -5.86 1.94 19.42
C ASN A 153 -4.50 2.36 18.84
N GLY A 154 -4.18 1.92 17.62
CA GLY A 154 -2.96 2.26 16.88
C GLY A 154 -1.71 1.56 17.41
N ASP A 155 -1.85 0.38 18.03
CA ASP A 155 -0.73 -0.35 18.64
C ASP A 155 -0.01 -1.30 17.66
N GLY A 156 -0.46 -1.39 16.42
CA GLY A 156 0.08 -2.28 15.40
C GLY A 156 -0.45 -3.71 15.50
N ALA A 157 -1.54 -3.95 16.23
CA ALA A 157 -2.20 -5.25 16.27
C ALA A 157 -3.71 -5.10 16.42
N VAL A 158 -4.45 -6.00 15.78
CA VAL A 158 -5.88 -6.15 15.99
C VAL A 158 -6.11 -7.24 17.03
N GLY A 159 -6.64 -6.86 18.18
CA GLY A 159 -6.84 -7.76 19.31
C GLY A 159 -7.88 -7.30 20.34
N GLY A 160 -7.69 -7.73 21.59
CA GLY A 160 -8.63 -7.46 22.68
C GLY A 160 -8.70 -5.99 23.09
N ALA A 161 -7.64 -5.23 22.85
CA ALA A 161 -7.62 -3.79 23.07
C ALA A 161 -8.58 -3.07 22.10
N ASP A 162 -8.65 -3.52 20.84
CA ASP A 162 -9.57 -2.97 19.83
C ASP A 162 -11.03 -3.36 20.10
N ILE A 163 -11.27 -4.58 20.60
CA ILE A 163 -12.60 -4.94 21.13
C ILE A 163 -12.99 -3.97 22.26
N SER A 164 -12.07 -3.64 23.15
CA SER A 164 -12.33 -2.68 24.22
C SER A 164 -12.66 -1.28 23.66
N ALA A 165 -12.00 -0.87 22.57
CA ALA A 165 -12.31 0.37 21.86
C ALA A 165 -13.73 0.35 21.25
N ILE A 166 -14.16 -0.76 20.64
CA ILE A 166 -15.54 -0.93 20.15
C ILE A 166 -16.55 -0.82 21.30
N LEU A 167 -16.31 -1.52 22.41
CA LEU A 167 -17.23 -1.53 23.55
C LEU A 167 -17.35 -0.14 24.20
N ASN A 168 -16.26 0.64 24.22
CA ASN A 168 -16.28 2.02 24.70
C ASN A 168 -17.07 2.97 23.78
N ALA A 169 -17.17 2.66 22.48
CA ALA A 169 -17.88 3.47 21.49
C ALA A 169 -19.30 2.96 21.18
N TRP A 170 -19.79 1.95 21.92
CA TRP A 170 -21.03 1.21 21.61
C TRP A 170 -22.26 2.11 21.46
N GLY A 171 -23.02 1.89 20.39
CA GLY A 171 -24.19 2.69 20.01
C GLY A 171 -23.86 4.08 19.44
N GLY A 172 -22.59 4.47 19.39
CA GLY A 172 -22.11 5.69 18.75
C GLY A 172 -21.85 5.51 17.26
N ALA A 173 -21.21 6.50 16.64
CA ALA A 173 -20.66 6.43 15.29
C ALA A 173 -19.17 6.81 15.35
N GLY A 174 -18.45 6.65 14.24
CA GLY A 174 -17.07 7.11 14.10
C GLY A 174 -16.10 6.00 13.73
N PRO A 175 -14.81 6.11 14.08
CA PRO A 175 -13.78 5.17 13.62
C PRO A 175 -14.02 3.70 14.03
N ALA A 176 -14.78 3.46 15.12
CA ALA A 176 -15.14 2.12 15.57
C ALA A 176 -16.33 1.50 14.81
N ASP A 177 -17.01 2.27 13.94
CA ASP A 177 -18.03 1.76 13.01
C ASP A 177 -17.31 1.26 11.74
N LEU A 178 -16.81 0.03 11.84
CA LEU A 178 -16.04 -0.63 10.78
C LEU A 178 -16.93 -1.17 9.67
N SER A 179 -18.20 -1.43 9.99
CA SER A 179 -19.21 -1.86 9.02
C SER A 179 -19.71 -0.69 8.15
N GLY A 180 -19.61 0.54 8.65
CA GLY A 180 -20.07 1.76 7.99
C GLY A 180 -21.59 1.90 7.98
N ASP A 181 -22.29 1.23 8.89
CA ASP A 181 -23.76 1.25 8.98
C ASP A 181 -24.30 2.43 9.80
N GLY A 182 -23.41 3.23 10.38
CA GLY A 182 -23.69 4.41 11.18
C GLY A 182 -23.83 4.12 12.67
N VAL A 183 -23.64 2.88 13.13
CA VAL A 183 -23.78 2.51 14.54
C VAL A 183 -22.79 1.44 14.99
N VAL A 184 -21.96 1.77 15.98
CA VAL A 184 -21.01 0.82 16.58
C VAL A 184 -21.77 -0.25 17.37
N ASN A 185 -21.72 -1.50 16.90
CA ASN A 185 -22.42 -2.62 17.50
C ASN A 185 -21.70 -3.97 17.30
N GLY A 186 -22.44 -5.08 17.47
CA GLY A 186 -21.89 -6.43 17.31
C GLY A 186 -21.38 -6.73 15.89
N ALA A 187 -21.88 -6.02 14.88
CA ALA A 187 -21.39 -6.13 13.51
C ALA A 187 -19.92 -5.70 13.43
N ASP A 188 -19.51 -4.62 14.09
CA ASP A 188 -18.14 -4.11 14.04
C ASP A 188 -17.15 -5.03 14.76
N ILE A 189 -17.60 -5.72 15.82
CA ILE A 189 -16.78 -6.77 16.46
C ILE A 189 -16.41 -7.86 15.45
N SER A 190 -17.31 -8.23 14.53
CA SER A 190 -17.01 -9.24 13.52
C SER A 190 -15.88 -8.83 12.57
N PHE A 191 -15.71 -7.52 12.32
CA PHE A 191 -14.59 -7.00 11.54
C PHE A 191 -13.26 -7.13 12.30
N VAL A 192 -13.22 -6.79 13.60
CA VAL A 192 -12.04 -6.99 14.46
C VAL A 192 -11.66 -8.47 14.54
N LEU A 193 -12.62 -9.36 14.76
CA LEU A 193 -12.37 -10.80 14.81
C LEU A 193 -11.89 -11.36 13.47
N SER A 194 -12.36 -10.80 12.35
CA SER A 194 -11.92 -11.22 11.01
C SER A 194 -10.52 -10.71 10.65
N ALA A 195 -10.07 -9.62 11.27
CA ALA A 195 -8.76 -9.00 11.06
C ALA A 195 -7.74 -9.33 12.16
N TRP A 196 -8.06 -10.24 13.08
CA TRP A 196 -7.25 -10.55 14.26
C TRP A 196 -5.79 -10.90 13.91
N GLY A 197 -4.85 -10.23 14.58
CA GLY A 197 -3.42 -10.43 14.34
C GLY A 197 -2.68 -9.12 14.05
N PRO A 198 -1.48 -9.20 13.46
CA PRO A 198 -0.59 -8.05 13.31
C PRO A 198 -1.06 -7.07 12.23
N CYS A 199 -0.76 -5.80 12.49
CA CYS A 199 -0.70 -4.71 11.54
C CYS A 199 0.75 -4.16 11.48
#